data_AF-A0A9X2CVN4-F1
#
_entry.id   AF-A0A9X2CVN4-F1
#
_cell.length_a   1.000
_cell.length_b   1.000
_cell.length_c   1.000
_cell.angle_alpha   90.00
_cell.angle_beta   90.00
_cell.angle_gamma   90.00
#
_symmetry.space_group_name_H-M   'P 1'
#
loop_
_entity.id
_entity.type
_entity.pdbx_description
1 polymer ?
#
loop_
_entity_poly.entity_id
_entity_poly.type
_entity_poly.pdbx_seq_one_letter_code
_entity_poly.pdbx_strand_id
1 'polypeptide(L)'
;MLAEAIGEEAEGMELVGTVVANRVEPDCDPDFKNLRNIRHAFNQTIPGTGIPHFDPVLNGSLYTQRPTEEDLQRARNLLQGLRNPRARNEFVVF
;
A
#
# COMPACT_ATOMS: atom_id res chain seq x y z
N MET A 1 1.66 -4.82 -1.01
CA MET A 1 1.73 -4.89 -2.48
C MET A 1 1.23 -6.25 -2.94
N LEU A 2 2.04 -7.32 -2.92
CA LEU A 2 1.62 -8.65 -3.38
C LEU A 2 0.28 -9.14 -2.77
N ALA A 3 0.14 -9.07 -1.44
CA ALA A 3 -1.06 -9.58 -0.78
C ALA A 3 -2.36 -8.83 -1.15
N GLU A 4 -2.28 -7.56 -1.55
CA GLU A 4 -3.43 -6.75 -1.98
C GLU A 4 -3.77 -6.94 -3.45
N ALA A 5 -2.81 -7.42 -4.24
CA ALA A 5 -2.88 -7.50 -5.69
C ALA A 5 -2.87 -8.97 -6.15
N ILE A 6 -3.43 -9.88 -5.35
CA ILE A 6 -3.50 -11.29 -5.71
C ILE A 6 -4.39 -11.42 -6.96
N GLY A 7 -3.84 -12.00 -8.03
CA GLY A 7 -4.57 -12.14 -9.30
C GLY A 7 -4.55 -10.88 -10.17
N GLU A 8 -4.11 -9.75 -9.61
CA GLU A 8 -3.75 -8.56 -10.36
C GLU A 8 -2.26 -8.69 -10.73
N GLU A 9 -1.95 -8.61 -12.01
CA GLU A 9 -0.57 -8.78 -12.50
C GLU A 9 0.38 -7.72 -11.91
N ALA A 10 1.60 -7.64 -12.45
CA ALA A 10 2.61 -6.63 -12.14
C ALA A 10 2.05 -5.21 -11.92
N GLU A 11 1.11 -4.77 -12.76
CA GLU A 11 0.51 -3.43 -12.68
C GLU A 11 -0.28 -3.22 -11.37
N GLY A 12 -1.05 -4.21 -10.91
CA GLY A 12 -1.82 -4.11 -9.67
C GLY A 12 -0.94 -3.87 -8.46
N MET A 13 0.21 -4.56 -8.40
CA MET A 13 1.18 -4.34 -7.33
C MET A 13 1.74 -2.92 -7.34
N GLU A 14 2.03 -2.38 -8.52
CA GLU A 14 2.54 -1.01 -8.68
C GLU A 14 1.49 0.05 -8.31
N LEU A 15 0.22 -0.19 -8.63
CA LEU A 15 -0.90 0.67 -8.21
C LEU A 15 -0.99 0.71 -6.68
N VAL A 16 -1.11 -0.46 -6.03
CA VAL A 16 -1.17 -0.57 -4.56
C VAL A 16 0.06 0.08 -3.91
N GLY A 17 1.25 -0.20 -4.44
CA GLY A 17 2.49 0.38 -3.93
C GLY A 17 2.47 1.92 -3.99
N THR A 18 2.02 2.47 -5.11
CA THR A 18 1.92 3.91 -5.32
C THR A 18 0.94 4.55 -4.36
N VAL A 19 -0.26 3.98 -4.18
CA VAL A 19 -1.25 4.50 -3.22
C VAL A 19 -0.70 4.47 -1.80
N VAL A 20 -0.03 3.38 -1.39
CA VAL A 20 0.61 3.28 -0.07
C VAL A 20 1.67 4.37 0.11
N ALA A 21 2.51 4.61 -0.91
CA ALA A 21 3.52 5.66 -0.86
C ALA A 21 2.88 7.05 -0.76
N ASN A 22 1.83 7.31 -1.54
CA ASN A 22 1.07 8.56 -1.51
C ASN A 22 0.39 8.82 -0.16
N ARG A 23 0.18 7.82 0.70
CA ARG A 23 -0.32 8.04 2.06
C ARG A 23 0.77 8.46 3.04
N VAL A 24 2.00 7.98 2.83
CA VAL A 24 3.12 8.21 3.77
C VAL A 24 3.87 9.50 3.44
N GLU A 25 3.95 9.86 2.16
CA GLU A 25 4.69 11.06 1.72
C GLU A 25 4.06 12.38 2.18
N PRO A 26 2.74 12.59 2.05
CA PRO A 26 2.06 13.76 2.57
C PRO A 26 1.59 13.50 4.02
N ASP A 27 2.21 14.18 4.97
CA ASP A 27 1.71 14.28 6.35
C ASP A 27 0.51 15.25 6.40
N CYS A 28 -0.61 14.86 5.80
CA CYS A 28 -1.79 15.71 5.67
C CYS A 28 -2.93 15.31 6.64
N ASP A 29 -3.51 16.33 7.26
CA ASP A 29 -4.71 16.22 8.07
C ASP A 29 -5.97 16.09 7.19
N PRO A 30 -7.00 15.35 7.63
CA PRO A 30 -7.08 14.55 8.86
C PRO A 30 -6.64 13.08 8.69
N ASP A 31 -6.58 12.58 7.47
CA ASP A 31 -6.56 11.13 7.18
C ASP A 31 -5.15 10.50 7.16
N PHE A 32 -4.09 11.29 6.94
CA PHE A 32 -2.72 10.78 6.77
C PHE A 32 -1.71 11.39 7.76
N LYS A 33 -2.22 12.02 8.82
CA LYS A 33 -1.41 12.62 9.88
C LYS A 33 -0.59 11.56 10.63
N ASN A 34 0.69 11.86 10.90
CA ASN A 34 1.63 11.00 11.66
C ASN A 34 1.99 9.66 10.99
N LEU A 35 1.81 9.53 9.67
CA LEU A 35 2.33 8.39 8.92
C LEU A 35 3.81 8.57 8.62
N ARG A 36 4.66 8.02 9.49
CA ARG A 36 6.13 8.14 9.35
C ARG A 36 6.77 7.08 8.46
N ASN A 37 6.04 6.01 8.16
CA ASN A 37 6.54 4.88 7.40
C ASN A 37 5.40 4.03 6.84
N ILE A 38 5.73 3.18 5.87
CA ILE A 38 4.80 2.24 5.22
C ILE A 38 4.09 1.31 6.22
N ARG A 39 4.76 0.92 7.32
CA ARG A 39 4.15 0.06 8.35
C ARG A 39 3.01 0.78 9.07
N HIS A 40 3.12 2.09 9.29
CA HIS A 40 2.02 2.88 9.87
C HIS A 40 0.84 2.96 8.90
N ALA A 41 1.10 3.12 7.60
CA ALA A 41 0.03 3.16 6.60
C ALA A 41 -0.78 1.86 6.57
N PHE A 42 -0.13 0.69 6.66
CA PHE A 42 -0.82 -0.61 6.69
C PHE A 42 -1.73 -0.80 7.92
N ASN A 43 -1.35 -0.22 9.05
CA ASN A 43 -2.10 -0.36 10.30
C ASN A 43 -3.21 0.70 10.47
N GLN A 44 -3.42 1.57 9.47
CA GLN A 44 -4.52 2.51 9.52
C GLN A 44 -5.87 1.79 9.43
N THR A 45 -6.81 2.27 10.23
CA THR A 45 -8.20 1.86 10.19
C THR A 45 -9.06 2.99 9.64
N ILE A 46 -10.15 2.62 8.99
CA ILE A 46 -11.18 3.57 8.58
C ILE A 46 -11.71 4.26 9.84
N PRO A 47 -11.73 5.61 9.89
CA PRO A 47 -12.17 6.36 11.05
C PRO A 47 -13.56 5.91 11.53
N GLY A 48 -13.67 5.61 12.82
CA GLY A 48 -14.93 5.23 13.46
C GLY A 48 -15.38 3.78 13.26
N THR A 49 -14.70 2.96 12.44
CA THR A 49 -15.08 1.55 12.22
C THR A 49 -14.10 0.56 12.85
N GLY A 50 -12.83 0.95 13.02
CA GLY A 50 -11.77 0.03 13.48
C GLY A 50 -11.37 -1.01 12.43
N ILE A 51 -11.92 -0.93 11.22
CA ILE A 51 -11.62 -1.84 10.10
C ILE A 51 -10.33 -1.37 9.42
N PRO A 52 -9.31 -2.22 9.24
CA PRO A 52 -8.10 -1.88 8.50
C PRO A 52 -8.40 -1.46 7.06
N HIS A 53 -7.63 -0.52 6.51
CA HIS A 53 -7.72 -0.12 5.10
C HIS A 53 -7.20 -1.16 4.10
N PHE A 54 -6.61 -2.24 4.58
CA PHE A 54 -5.89 -3.24 3.81
C PHE A 54 -6.44 -4.62 4.16
N ASP A 55 -7.04 -5.29 3.18
CA ASP A 55 -7.74 -6.57 3.37
C ASP A 55 -6.80 -7.66 3.94
N PRO A 56 -5.58 -7.84 3.42
CA PRO A 56 -4.50 -8.62 4.02
C PRO A 56 -4.21 -8.39 5.51
N VAL A 57 -4.44 -7.19 6.02
CA VAL A 57 -4.30 -6.89 7.45
C VAL A 57 -5.52 -7.40 8.21
N LEU A 58 -6.72 -7.17 7.68
CA LEU A 58 -7.98 -7.64 8.25
C LEU A 58 -8.07 -9.18 8.30
N ASN A 59 -7.72 -9.85 7.21
CA ASN A 59 -7.84 -11.30 7.07
C ASN A 59 -6.59 -12.09 7.54
N GLY A 60 -5.54 -11.38 7.97
CA GLY A 60 -4.29 -11.99 8.46
C GLY A 60 -3.41 -12.62 7.37
N SER A 61 -3.65 -12.35 6.09
CA SER A 61 -2.90 -12.92 4.97
C SER A 61 -1.63 -12.15 4.58
N LEU A 62 -1.32 -11.04 5.25
CA LEU A 62 -0.16 -10.19 4.93
C LEU A 62 1.16 -10.96 4.84
N TYR A 63 1.33 -12.03 5.61
CA TYR A 63 2.55 -12.85 5.67
C TYR A 63 2.38 -14.29 5.16
N THR A 64 1.25 -14.60 4.50
CA THR A 64 1.01 -15.96 3.99
C THR A 64 1.69 -16.22 2.64
N GLN A 65 2.04 -15.15 1.93
CA GLN A 65 2.64 -15.21 0.61
C GLN A 65 4.14 -14.96 0.65
N ARG A 66 4.86 -15.65 -0.25
CA ARG A 66 6.29 -15.43 -0.46
C ARG A 66 6.48 -14.61 -1.74
N PRO A 67 6.92 -13.34 -1.64
CA PRO A 67 7.22 -12.54 -2.82
C PRO A 67 8.41 -13.13 -3.60
N THR A 68 8.32 -13.06 -4.92
CA THR A 68 9.40 -13.41 -5.84
C THR A 68 10.45 -12.29 -5.88
N GLU A 69 11.61 -12.55 -6.52
CA GLU A 69 12.64 -11.51 -6.68
C GLU A 69 12.13 -10.33 -7.53
N GLU A 70 11.23 -10.58 -8.48
CA GLU A 70 10.60 -9.53 -9.28
C GLU A 70 9.69 -8.64 -8.42
N ASP A 71 8.90 -9.24 -7.53
CA ASP A 71 8.05 -8.50 -6.58
C ASP A 71 8.90 -7.64 -5.63
N LEU A 72 10.00 -8.21 -5.14
CA LEU A 72 10.97 -7.48 -4.32
C LEU A 72 11.62 -6.34 -5.12
N GLN A 73 11.94 -6.55 -6.40
CA GLN A 73 12.47 -5.49 -7.25
C GLN A 73 11.45 -4.36 -7.47
N ARG A 74 10.17 -4.68 -7.67
CA ARG A 74 9.11 -3.67 -7.76
C ARG A 74 9.00 -2.86 -6.47
N ALA A 75 9.04 -3.53 -5.32
CA ALA A 75 9.04 -2.84 -4.02
C ALA A 75 10.28 -1.93 -3.87
N ARG A 76 11.46 -2.36 -4.31
CA ARG A 76 12.67 -1.51 -4.32
C ARG A 76 12.52 -0.31 -5.23
N ASN A 77 11.98 -0.49 -6.44
CA ASN A 77 11.74 0.62 -7.37
C ASN A 77 10.75 1.64 -6.78
N LEU A 78 9.69 1.16 -6.12
CA LEU A 78 8.76 2.01 -5.38
C LEU A 78 9.48 2.83 -4.30
N LEU A 79 10.34 2.19 -3.49
CA LEU A 79 11.11 2.89 -2.45
C LEU A 79 12.09 3.93 -3.04
N GLN A 80 12.52 3.75 -4.29
CA GLN A 80 13.37 4.69 -5.03
C GLN A 80 12.58 5.82 -5.73
N GLY A 81 11.26 5.86 -5.58
CA GLY A 81 10.41 6.93 -6.12
C GLY A 81 9.71 6.60 -7.43
N LEU A 82 9.80 5.36 -7.94
CA LEU A 82 8.97 4.94 -9.07
C LEU A 82 7.50 4.92 -8.63
N ARG A 83 6.64 5.66 -9.32
CA ARG A 83 5.20 5.74 -9.06
C ARG A 83 4.46 5.34 -10.33
N ASN A 84 3.44 4.50 -10.20
CA ASN A 84 2.54 4.21 -11.31
C ASN A 84 1.77 5.49 -11.67
N PRO A 85 1.81 5.96 -12.93
CA PRO A 85 1.16 7.21 -13.33
C PRO A 85 -0.35 7.24 -13.05
N ARG A 86 -1.03 6.09 -13.11
CA ARG A 86 -2.48 5.98 -12.91
C ARG A 86 -2.88 6.22 -11.45
N ALA A 87 -2.03 5.80 -10.51
CA ALA A 87 -2.29 5.92 -9.07
C ALA A 87 -1.61 7.14 -8.43
N ARG A 88 -0.87 7.96 -9.19
CA ARG A 88 -0.02 9.04 -8.64
C ARG A 88 -0.77 10.07 -7.79
N ASN A 89 -2.05 10.30 -8.09
CA ASN A 89 -2.90 11.25 -7.37
C ASN A 89 -4.01 10.56 -6.55
N GLU A 90 -3.93 9.23 -6.40
CA GLU A 90 -4.93 8.45 -5.68
C GLU A 90 -4.46 8.08 -4.27
N PHE A 91 -5.40 8.07 -3.33
CA PHE A 91 -5.15 7.77 -1.91
C PHE A 91 -5.97 6.57 -1.40
N VAL A 92 -6.83 5.98 -2.22
CA VAL A 92 -7.76 4.90 -1.82
C VAL A 92 -7.38 3.61 -2.54
N VAL A 93 -7.43 2.48 -1.83
CA VAL A 93 -7.37 1.12 -2.40
C VAL A 93 -8.78 0.56 -2.23
N PHE A 94 -9.33 -0.05 -3.29
CA PHE A 94 -10.72 -0.52 -3.39
C PHE A 94 -11.01 -1.70 -2.46
#